data_AF-A0A970AQH2-F1
#
_entry.id   AF-A0A970AQH2-F1
#
_cell.length_a   1.000
_cell.length_b   1.000
_cell.length_c   1.000
_cell.angle_alpha   90.00
_cell.angle_beta   90.00
_cell.angle_gamma   90.00
#
_symmetry.space_group_name_H-M   'P 1'
#
loop_
_entity.id
_entity.type
_entity.pdbx_description
1 polymer ?
#
loop_
_entity_poly.entity_id
_entity_poly.type
_entity_poly.pdbx_seq_one_letter_code
_entity_poly.pdbx_strand_id
1 'polypeptide(L)' 'EILGVLKAHKPQTEVAIVAIGEGQIKLILFEPKPEPPICFEEAAADVDTLLDRLEKQMAEYMQE' A
#
# COMPACT_ATOMS: atom_id res chain seq x y z
N GLU A 1 -16.18 -3.47 -11.77
CA GLU A 1 -15.88 -2.10 -11.28
C GLU A 1 -14.42 -1.88 -10.88
N ILE A 2 -13.78 -2.76 -10.11
CA ILE A 2 -12.38 -2.60 -9.62
C ILE A 2 -11.36 -2.29 -10.75
N LEU A 3 -11.49 -2.96 -11.91
CA LEU A 3 -10.66 -2.70 -13.10
C LEU A 3 -10.80 -1.28 -13.68
N GLY A 4 -11.94 -0.63 -13.47
CA GLY A 4 -12.18 0.75 -13.89
C GLY A 4 -11.46 1.76 -12.99
N VAL A 5 -11.43 1.50 -11.69
CA VAL A 5 -10.71 2.33 -10.70
C VAL A 5 -9.20 2.20 -10.89
N LEU A 6 -8.70 0.99 -11.13
CA LEU A 6 -7.28 0.76 -11.47
C LEU A 6 -6.85 1.46 -12.77
N LYS A 7 -7.75 1.66 -13.74
CA LYS A 7 -7.44 2.39 -14.98
C LYS A 7 -7.17 3.88 -14.76
N ALA A 8 -7.73 4.47 -13.70
CA ALA A 8 -7.50 5.86 -13.35
C ALA A 8 -6.26 6.04 -12.43
N HIS A 9 -5.59 4.94 -12.09
CA HIS A 9 -4.50 4.94 -11.12
C HIS A 9 -3.28 5.72 -11.61
N LYS A 10 -2.73 6.59 -10.76
CA LYS A 10 -1.53 7.39 -11.02
C LYS A 10 -0.36 6.91 -10.15
N PRO A 11 0.43 5.92 -10.61
CA PRO A 11 1.48 5.29 -9.78
C PRO A 11 2.60 6.25 -9.33
N GLN A 12 2.70 7.43 -9.94
CA GLN A 12 3.67 8.46 -9.55
C GLN A 12 3.24 9.22 -8.29
N THR A 13 1.95 9.24 -7.95
CA THR A 13 1.41 10.06 -6.86
C THR A 13 0.63 9.25 -5.83
N GLU A 14 0.14 8.07 -6.20
CA GLU A 14 -0.66 7.20 -5.35
C GLU A 14 -0.23 5.74 -5.44
N VAL A 15 -0.62 4.97 -4.42
CA VAL A 15 -0.53 3.52 -4.36
C VAL A 15 -1.94 2.92 -4.28
N ALA A 16 -2.15 1.80 -4.97
CA ALA A 16 -3.38 1.03 -4.91
C ALA A 16 -3.21 -0.16 -3.96
N ILE A 17 -3.93 -0.17 -2.83
CA ILE A 17 -3.92 -1.25 -1.86
C ILE A 17 -5.15 -2.12 -2.11
N VAL A 18 -4.93 -3.39 -2.45
CA VAL A 18 -5.99 -4.38 -2.66
C VAL A 18 -6.00 -5.34 -1.48
N ALA A 19 -7.02 -5.23 -0.63
CA ALA A 19 -7.26 -6.17 0.45
C ALA A 19 -8.24 -7.26 0.00
N ILE A 20 -7.88 -8.52 0.24
CA ILE A 20 -8.69 -9.70 -0.12
C ILE A 20 -8.97 -10.47 1.17
N GLY A 21 -10.25 -10.66 1.48
CA GLY A 21 -10.73 -11.47 2.60
C GLY A 21 -11.79 -12.47 2.15
N GLU A 22 -12.32 -13.28 3.06
CA GLU A 22 -13.34 -14.28 2.75
C GLU A 22 -14.58 -13.64 2.11
N GLY A 23 -14.69 -13.76 0.78
CA GLY A 23 -15.80 -13.23 -0.01
C GLY A 23 -15.79 -11.72 -0.27
N GLN A 24 -14.74 -10.99 0.15
CA GLN A 24 -14.69 -9.53 0.03
C GLN A 24 -13.36 -9.05 -0.56
N ILE A 25 -13.44 -8.09 -1.48
CA ILE A 25 -12.28 -7.38 -2.02
C ILE A 25 -12.50 -5.89 -1.78
N LYS A 26 -11.51 -5.24 -1.16
CA LYS A 26 -11.51 -3.79 -0.92
C LYS A 26 -10.33 -3.17 -1.66
N LEU A 27 -10.60 -2.16 -2.46
CA LEU A 27 -9.59 -1.34 -3.12
C LEU A 27 -9.50 0.01 -2.40
N ILE A 28 -8.28 0.42 -2.07
CA ILE A 28 -7.97 1.71 -1.45
C ILE A 28 -6.94 2.40 -2.34
N LEU A 29 -7.23 3.61 -2.79
CA LEU A 29 -6.23 4.50 -3.41
C LEU A 29 -5.72 5.44 -2.32
N PHE A 30 -4.41 5.46 -2.12
CA PHE A 30 -3.76 6.26 -1.10
C PHE A 30 -2.67 7.12 -1.74
N GLU A 31 -2.69 8.43 -1.49
CA GLU A 31 -1.67 9.38 -1.92
C GLU A 31 -0.68 9.62 -0.76
N PRO A 32 0.42 8.85 -0.64
CA PRO A 32 1.40 9.03 0.42
C PRO A 32 2.12 10.38 0.29
N LYS A 33 2.67 10.86 1.42
CA LYS A 33 3.60 11.99 1.44
C LYS A 33 4.85 11.58 2.22
N PRO A 34 6.05 11.59 1.60
CA PRO A 34 6.35 12.01 0.22
C PRO A 34 5.77 11.07 -0.85
N GLU A 35 5.91 11.42 -2.14
CA GLU A 35 5.36 10.62 -3.24
C GLU A 35 5.95 9.19 -3.28
N PRO A 36 5.23 8.19 -3.82
CA PRO A 36 5.64 6.79 -3.74
C PRO A 36 7.08 6.47 -4.18
N PRO A 37 7.62 7.06 -5.28
CA PRO A 37 9.01 6.83 -5.67
C PRO A 37 10.00 7.26 -4.59
N ILE A 38 9.72 8.38 -3.92
CA ILE A 38 10.56 8.95 -2.86
C ILE A 38 10.41 8.14 -1.58
N CYS A 39 9.19 7.69 -1.24
CA CYS A 39 8.99 6.81 -0.07
C CYS A 39 9.88 5.56 -0.12
N PHE A 40 10.00 4.95 -1.30
CA PHE A 40 10.84 3.76 -1.46
C PHE A 40 12.33 4.06 -1.34
N GLU A 41 12.79 5.15 -1.98
CA GLU A 41 14.18 5.60 -1.89
C GLU A 41 14.59 6.02 -0.47
N GLU A 42 13.74 6.78 0.22
CA GLU A 42 13.99 7.23 1.61
C GLU A 42 13.94 6.08 2.60
N ALA A 43 13.09 5.08 2.36
CA ALA A 43 13.08 3.88 3.19
C ALA A 43 14.36 3.03 3.01
N ALA A 44 15.11 3.24 1.92
CA ALA A 44 16.43 2.68 1.63
C ALA A 44 16.59 1.20 2.01
N ALA A 45 15.54 0.41 1.78
CA ALA A 45 15.43 -0.97 2.19
C ALA A 45 14.98 -1.81 0.99
N ASP A 46 15.45 -3.06 0.92
CA ASP A 46 14.91 -4.03 -0.03
C ASP A 46 13.44 -4.36 0.30
N VAL A 47 12.77 -4.95 -0.68
CA VAL A 47 11.34 -5.27 -0.60
C VAL A 47 11.03 -6.16 0.61
N ASP A 48 11.88 -7.14 0.91
CA ASP A 48 11.66 -8.06 2.03
C ASP A 48 11.67 -7.31 3.37
N THR A 49 12.65 -6.43 3.55
CA THR A 49 12.74 -5.57 4.75
C THR A 49 11.53 -4.64 4.90
N LEU A 50 10.97 -4.14 3.79
CA LEU A 50 9.78 -3.30 3.83
C LEU A 50 8.52 -4.08 4.22
N LEU A 51 8.38 -5.31 3.72
CA LEU A 51 7.27 -6.19 4.07
C LEU A 51 7.30 -6.56 5.56
N ASP A 52 8.46 -6.93 6.08
CA ASP A 52 8.63 -7.25 7.51
C ASP A 52 8.23 -6.08 8.41
N ARG A 53 8.61 -4.85 8.03
CA ARG A 53 8.24 -3.63 8.79
C ARG A 53 6.75 -3.37 8.72
N LEU A 54 6.14 -3.51 7.54
CA LEU A 54 4.71 -3.31 7.36
C LEU A 54 3.89 -4.31 8.19
N GLU A 55 4.23 -5.60 8.12
CA GLU A 55 3.56 -6.66 8.87
C GLU A 55 3.63 -6.41 10.38
N LYS A 56 4.82 -6.03 10.88
CA LYS A 56 5.00 -5.67 12.29
C LYS A 56 4.11 -4.50 12.71
N GLN A 57 4.10 -3.41 11.95
CA GLN A 57 3.29 -2.24 12.28
C GLN A 57 1.79 -2.53 12.20
N MET A 58 1.35 -3.33 11.23
CA MET A 58 -0.05 -3.75 11.12
C MET A 58 -0.47 -4.62 12.31
N ALA A 59 0.39 -5.54 12.75
CA ALA A 59 0.12 -6.35 13.94
C ALA A 59 0.01 -5.49 15.20
N GLU A 60 0.90 -4.50 15.38
CA GLU A 60 0.83 -3.53 16.48
C GLU A 60 -0.48 -2.73 16.45
N TYR A 61 -0.88 -2.22 15.29
CA TYR A 61 -2.10 -1.42 15.14
C TYR A 61 -3.41 -2.21 15.36
N MET A 62 -3.39 -3.54 15.13
CA MET A 62 -4.54 -4.41 15.37
C MET A 62 -4.65 -4.90 16.82
N GLN A 63 -3.65 -4.63 17.67
CA GLN A 63 -3.65 -4.98 19.10
C GLN A 63 -4.20 -3.84 19.99
N GLU A 64 -4.41 -2.64 19.45
CA GLU A 64 -5.09 -1.50 20.07
C GLU A 64 -6.57 -1.41 19.66
#